data_AF-N4TSP3-F1
#
_entry.id   AF-N4TSP3-F1
#
_cell.length_a   1.000
_cell.length_b   1.000
_cell.length_c   1.000
_cell.angle_alpha   90.00
_cell.angle_beta   90.00
_cell.angle_gamma   90.00
#
_symmetry.space_group_name_H-M   'P 1'
#
loop_
_entity.id
_entity.type
_entity.pdbx_description
1 polymer ?
#
loop_
_entity_poly.entity_id
_entity_poly.type
_entity_poly.pdbx_seq_one_letter_code
_entity_poly.pdbx_strand_id
1 'polypeptide(L)'
;MAVLSGTASIRFGVADLSDDLYENTYGLAWESGGITLEAEAGDVFIIPAGIAHKTYDTKPRASSLKLLSPGSAHGIEADDPRKSLSEIDLDGYTMMGAYNGGDWDFVQKGGVFEKSWAVPKPKLDPIFGDGEQGLVKVWAGNGVTALGRKVSFKDGNAIHAPLAPTSKL
;
A
#
# COMPACT_ATOMS: atom_id res chain seq x y z
N MET A 1 2.53 -3.28 5.34
CA MET A 1 2.40 -2.38 6.52
C MET A 1 2.19 -3.23 7.74
N ALA A 2 2.84 -2.91 8.86
CA ALA A 2 2.71 -3.62 10.13
C ALA A 2 2.20 -2.67 11.22
N VAL A 3 1.22 -3.09 12.00
CA VAL A 3 0.69 -2.32 13.13
C VAL A 3 1.53 -2.63 14.37
N LEU A 4 2.12 -1.59 14.96
CA LEU A 4 3.04 -1.71 16.09
C LEU A 4 2.36 -1.45 17.44
N SER A 5 1.34 -0.60 17.45
CA SER A 5 0.62 -0.22 18.67
C SER A 5 -0.79 0.27 18.36
N GLY A 6 -1.68 0.18 19.35
CA GLY A 6 -3.05 0.69 19.27
C GLY A 6 -3.95 -0.11 18.33
N THR A 7 -5.12 0.45 18.05
CA THR A 7 -6.09 -0.06 17.08
C THR A 7 -6.61 1.05 16.16
N ALA A 8 -7.11 0.71 14.98
CA ALA A 8 -7.74 1.65 14.05
C ALA A 8 -8.65 0.93 13.06
N SER A 9 -9.61 1.64 12.49
CA SER A 9 -10.32 1.18 11.30
C SER A 9 -9.51 1.54 10.07
N ILE A 10 -9.33 0.59 9.15
CA ILE A 10 -8.65 0.82 7.87
C ILE A 10 -9.56 0.40 6.72
N ARG A 11 -9.84 1.33 5.82
CA ARG A 11 -10.56 1.08 4.57
C ARG A 11 -9.58 0.97 3.42
N PHE A 12 -9.66 -0.11 2.65
CA PHE A 12 -8.81 -0.40 1.50
C PHE A 12 -9.60 -0.42 0.18
N GLY A 13 -8.94 0.01 -0.90
CA GLY A 13 -9.38 -0.24 -2.27
C GLY A 13 -10.42 0.71 -2.83
N VAL A 14 -10.67 1.85 -2.17
CA VAL A 14 -11.63 2.88 -2.62
C VAL A 14 -11.02 4.26 -2.48
N ALA A 15 -11.30 5.13 -3.45
CA ALA A 15 -10.95 6.54 -3.40
C ALA A 15 -12.05 7.38 -2.73
N ASP A 16 -11.65 8.55 -2.23
CA ASP A 16 -12.59 9.56 -1.75
C ASP A 16 -13.28 10.24 -2.93
N LEU A 17 -14.58 10.50 -2.79
CA LEU A 17 -15.40 11.20 -3.79
C LEU A 17 -15.67 12.67 -3.41
N SER A 18 -15.21 13.09 -2.24
CA SER A 18 -15.37 14.45 -1.71
C SER A 18 -14.15 14.84 -0.88
N ASP A 19 -13.82 16.13 -0.90
CA ASP A 19 -12.79 16.72 -0.04
C ASP A 19 -13.27 16.91 1.42
N ASP A 20 -14.58 16.77 1.67
CA ASP A 20 -15.13 16.79 3.03
C ASP A 20 -14.69 15.53 3.80
N LEU A 21 -13.78 15.72 4.76
CA LEU A 21 -13.20 14.64 5.57
C LEU A 21 -14.24 13.86 6.38
N TYR A 22 -15.33 14.50 6.81
CA TYR A 22 -16.37 13.79 7.53
C TYR A 22 -17.16 12.89 6.58
N GLU A 23 -17.60 13.43 5.45
CA GLU A 23 -18.38 12.67 4.46
C GLU A 23 -17.58 11.54 3.81
N ASN A 24 -16.28 11.75 3.56
CA ASN A 24 -15.43 10.72 2.97
C ASN A 24 -14.91 9.68 3.98
N THR A 25 -15.03 9.95 5.29
CA THR A 25 -14.64 9.00 6.36
C THR A 25 -15.83 8.25 6.91
N TYR A 26 -16.89 8.96 7.31
CA TYR A 26 -18.06 8.42 8.00
C TYR A 26 -19.33 8.41 7.15
N GLY A 27 -19.41 9.27 6.13
CA GLY A 27 -20.52 9.34 5.19
C GLY A 27 -20.41 8.31 4.05
N LEU A 28 -20.99 8.67 2.91
CA LEU A 28 -21.03 7.83 1.70
C LEU A 28 -20.14 8.35 0.57
N ALA A 29 -19.29 9.35 0.83
CA ALA A 29 -18.48 10.02 -0.20
C ALA A 29 -17.16 9.27 -0.50
N TRP A 30 -17.27 8.01 -0.86
CA TRP A 30 -16.17 7.13 -1.28
C TRP A 30 -16.70 6.11 -2.29
N GLU A 31 -15.82 5.60 -3.16
CA GLU A 31 -16.20 4.66 -4.22
C GLU A 31 -16.89 3.40 -3.67
N SER A 32 -17.82 2.83 -4.43
CA SER A 32 -18.45 1.57 -4.02
C SER A 32 -17.43 0.41 -4.05
N GLY A 33 -17.59 -0.53 -3.12
CA GLY A 33 -16.67 -1.65 -2.94
C GLY A 33 -15.71 -1.41 -1.79
N GLY A 34 -14.48 -1.90 -1.94
CA GLY A 34 -13.48 -1.85 -0.88
C GLY A 34 -13.79 -2.75 0.32
N ILE A 35 -12.86 -2.79 1.26
CA ILE A 35 -12.98 -3.58 2.49
C ILE A 35 -12.55 -2.69 3.65
N THR A 36 -13.35 -2.68 4.72
CA THR A 36 -12.99 -2.05 5.99
C THR A 36 -12.65 -3.14 7.00
N LEU A 37 -11.49 -3.01 7.64
CA LEU A 37 -11.00 -3.92 8.67
C LEU A 37 -10.68 -3.14 9.94
N GLU A 38 -10.91 -3.77 11.08
CA GLU A 38 -10.36 -3.32 12.36
C GLU A 38 -8.96 -3.89 12.50
N ALA A 39 -7.97 -3.00 12.64
CA ALA A 39 -6.57 -3.36 12.74
C ALA A 39 -6.08 -3.18 14.18
N GLU A 40 -5.25 -4.12 14.66
CA GLU A 40 -4.64 -4.09 15.98
C GLU A 40 -3.14 -4.41 15.94
N ALA A 41 -2.44 -4.11 17.04
CA ALA A 41 -1.01 -4.38 17.16
C ALA A 41 -0.68 -5.86 16.87
N GLY A 42 0.25 -6.07 15.94
CA GLY A 42 0.62 -7.41 15.44
C GLY A 42 0.08 -7.72 14.05
N ASP A 43 -0.93 -6.99 13.57
CA ASP A 43 -1.45 -7.18 12.21
C ASP A 43 -0.44 -6.77 11.14
N VAL A 44 -0.39 -7.55 10.05
CA VAL A 44 0.46 -7.30 8.90
C VAL A 44 -0.38 -7.35 7.62
N PHE A 45 -0.37 -6.24 6.90
CA PHE A 45 -1.05 -6.07 5.62
C PHE A 45 -0.04 -6.05 4.47
N ILE A 46 -0.28 -6.87 3.46
CA ILE A 46 0.37 -6.71 2.15
C ILE A 46 -0.54 -5.82 1.32
N ILE A 47 -0.05 -4.63 0.95
CA ILE A 47 -0.81 -3.66 0.16
C ILE A 47 -0.23 -3.66 -1.25
N PRO A 48 -0.94 -4.20 -2.26
CA PRO A 48 -0.49 -4.14 -3.64
C PRO A 48 -0.33 -2.70 -4.13
N ALA A 49 0.56 -2.50 -5.09
CA ALA A 49 0.73 -1.20 -5.74
C ALA A 49 -0.58 -0.71 -6.37
N GLY A 50 -0.89 0.58 -6.20
CA GLY A 50 -2.10 1.20 -6.73
C GLY A 50 -3.37 1.03 -5.88
N ILE A 51 -3.29 0.39 -4.72
CA ILE A 51 -4.40 0.30 -3.76
C ILE A 51 -4.39 1.53 -2.85
N ALA A 52 -5.48 2.29 -2.87
CA ALA A 52 -5.73 3.35 -1.88
C ALA A 52 -6.11 2.76 -0.53
N HIS A 53 -5.76 3.45 0.54
CA HIS A 53 -6.22 3.13 1.88
C HIS A 53 -6.42 4.38 2.73
N LYS A 54 -7.32 4.30 3.71
CA LYS A 54 -7.57 5.34 4.70
C LYS A 54 -7.62 4.72 6.09
N THR A 55 -6.85 5.28 7.02
CA THR A 55 -6.86 4.91 8.44
C THR A 55 -7.61 5.97 9.24
N TYR A 56 -8.55 5.56 10.08
CA TYR A 56 -9.35 6.45 10.93
C TYR A 56 -9.72 5.76 12.25
N ASP A 57 -10.34 6.51 13.17
CA ASP A 57 -10.76 6.04 14.50
C ASP A 57 -9.65 5.36 15.32
N THR A 58 -8.43 5.89 15.21
CA THR A 58 -7.26 5.40 15.96
C THR A 58 -7.47 5.44 17.46
N LYS A 59 -7.08 4.38 18.16
CA LYS A 59 -7.11 4.25 19.63
C LYS A 59 -5.73 3.76 20.13
N PRO A 60 -5.10 4.45 21.11
CA PRO A 60 -5.53 5.73 21.65
C PRO A 60 -5.51 6.82 20.57
N ARG A 61 -6.38 7.81 20.70
CA ARG A 61 -6.45 8.92 19.75
C ARG A 61 -5.13 9.68 19.82
N ALA A 62 -4.37 9.67 18.73
CA ALA A 62 -3.13 10.41 18.67
C ALA A 62 -3.42 11.91 18.77
N SER A 63 -2.62 12.62 19.57
CA SER A 63 -2.72 14.08 19.72
C SER A 63 -2.26 14.82 18.45
N SER A 64 -1.43 14.18 17.64
CA SER A 64 -0.91 14.69 16.37
C SER A 64 -0.43 13.53 15.49
N LEU A 65 -0.45 13.73 14.17
CA LEU A 65 0.25 12.85 13.23
C LEU A 65 1.75 13.13 13.34
N LYS A 66 2.55 12.10 13.59
CA LYS A 66 4.00 12.18 13.75
C LYS A 66 4.68 11.20 12.82
N LEU A 67 5.85 11.56 12.33
CA LEU A 67 6.74 10.60 11.69
C LEU A 67 7.33 9.69 12.76
N LEU A 68 7.35 8.39 12.49
CA LEU A 68 7.89 7.40 13.40
C LEU A 68 9.42 7.52 13.52
N SER A 69 10.12 7.72 12.39
CA SER A 69 11.56 7.95 12.35
C SER A 69 11.89 9.44 12.17
N PRO A 70 13.06 9.90 12.64
CA PRO A 70 13.58 11.23 12.31
C PRO A 70 13.71 11.45 10.80
N GLY A 71 13.60 12.71 10.35
CA GLY A 71 13.77 13.12 8.96
C GLY A 71 12.44 13.37 8.22
N SER A 72 12.45 13.17 6.90
CA SER A 72 11.32 13.54 6.02
C SER A 72 10.48 12.36 5.51
N ALA A 73 10.39 11.25 6.26
CA ALA A 73 9.72 10.00 5.85
C ALA A 73 10.36 9.25 4.67
N HIS A 74 11.48 9.72 4.12
CA HIS A 74 12.23 9.10 3.02
C HIS A 74 13.55 8.46 3.47
N GLY A 75 13.75 8.32 4.79
CA GLY A 75 14.95 7.75 5.39
C GLY A 75 14.97 7.97 6.90
N ILE A 76 16.08 7.57 7.52
CA ILE A 76 16.37 7.87 8.94
C ILE A 76 17.49 8.90 8.93
N GLU A 77 17.12 10.17 9.11
CA GLU A 77 18.09 11.27 9.14
C GLU A 77 18.62 11.44 10.56
N ALA A 78 19.68 10.70 10.89
CA ALA A 78 20.35 10.76 12.19
C ALA A 78 21.82 10.35 12.07
N ASP A 79 22.67 10.88 12.96
CA ASP A 79 24.09 10.52 13.03
C ASP A 79 24.30 9.04 13.37
N ASP A 80 23.43 8.48 14.23
CA ASP A 80 23.37 7.05 14.55
C ASP A 80 21.93 6.52 14.36
N PRO A 81 21.58 6.07 13.13
CA PRO A 81 20.24 5.59 12.81
C PRO A 81 19.76 4.44 13.70
N ARG A 82 20.68 3.55 14.10
CA ARG A 82 20.32 2.39 14.93
C ARG A 82 19.91 2.84 16.32
N LYS A 83 20.71 3.71 16.94
CA LYS A 83 20.41 4.26 18.26
C LYS A 83 19.11 5.07 18.22
N SER A 84 18.95 5.95 17.24
CA SER A 84 17.74 6.76 17.09
C SER A 84 16.48 5.91 16.95
N LEU A 85 16.52 4.81 16.20
CA LEU A 85 15.39 3.89 16.09
C LEU A 85 15.09 3.16 17.41
N SER A 86 16.13 2.78 18.17
CA SER A 86 15.97 2.03 19.42
C SER A 86 15.37 2.84 20.57
N GLU A 87 15.40 4.16 20.44
CA GLU A 87 14.89 5.11 21.46
C GLU A 87 13.50 5.65 21.10
N ILE A 88 12.88 5.19 20.01
CA ILE A 88 11.52 5.58 19.61
C ILE A 88 10.53 5.03 20.64
N ASP A 89 9.72 5.92 21.21
CA ASP A 89 8.55 5.56 22.00
C ASP A 89 7.31 5.44 21.09
N LEU A 90 6.59 4.33 21.22
CA LEU A 90 5.36 4.10 20.47
C LEU A 90 4.19 4.76 21.20
N ASP A 91 3.73 5.89 20.68
CA ASP A 91 2.59 6.65 21.22
C ASP A 91 1.39 6.59 20.26
N GLY A 92 0.21 6.33 20.80
CA GLY A 92 -1.02 6.21 19.99
C GLY A 92 -1.06 4.97 19.11
N TYR A 93 -1.85 5.06 18.04
CA TYR A 93 -1.83 4.10 16.96
C TYR A 93 -0.58 4.30 16.09
N THR A 94 0.26 3.28 15.99
CA THR A 94 1.47 3.31 15.15
C THR A 94 1.40 2.22 14.09
N MET A 95 1.59 2.61 12.84
CA MET A 95 1.76 1.70 11.71
C MET A 95 3.05 2.03 10.97
N MET A 96 3.79 0.99 10.60
CA MET A 96 5.02 1.10 9.82
C MET A 96 4.84 0.50 8.42
N GLY A 97 5.21 1.26 7.40
CA GLY A 97 5.44 0.74 6.06
C GLY A 97 6.75 -0.06 6.04
N ALA A 98 6.67 -1.34 5.69
CA ALA A 98 7.83 -2.18 5.44
C ALA A 98 7.89 -2.49 3.95
N TYR A 99 9.00 -2.15 3.31
CA TYR A 99 9.17 -2.13 1.86
C TYR A 99 10.44 -2.92 1.50
N ASN A 100 10.36 -3.93 0.64
CA ASN A 100 11.48 -4.86 0.38
C ASN A 100 12.46 -4.42 -0.74
N GLY A 101 13.04 -3.21 -0.63
CA GLY A 101 13.98 -2.70 -1.65
C GLY A 101 13.37 -2.41 -3.05
N GLY A 102 14.14 -1.73 -3.91
CA GLY A 102 13.70 -1.28 -5.24
C GLY A 102 13.45 0.24 -5.34
N ASP A 103 13.20 0.72 -6.55
CA ASP A 103 12.79 2.11 -6.81
C ASP A 103 11.28 2.25 -6.59
N TRP A 104 10.89 2.97 -5.53
CA TRP A 104 9.49 3.10 -5.13
C TRP A 104 8.79 4.26 -5.82
N ASP A 105 7.56 4.02 -6.27
CA ASP A 105 6.69 4.97 -6.96
C ASP A 105 6.15 6.09 -6.06
N PHE A 106 6.08 5.91 -4.74
CA PHE A 106 5.77 7.02 -3.82
C PHE A 106 6.94 8.01 -3.67
N VAL A 107 8.19 7.56 -3.87
CA VAL A 107 9.38 8.42 -3.92
C VAL A 107 9.44 9.14 -5.27
N GLN A 108 9.07 8.44 -6.35
CA GLN A 108 8.89 9.02 -7.67
C GLN A 108 7.46 9.56 -7.84
N LYS A 109 7.13 10.70 -7.19
CA LYS A 109 5.87 11.46 -7.37
C LYS A 109 4.95 10.93 -8.48
N GLY A 110 4.01 10.05 -8.16
CA GLY A 110 3.03 9.53 -9.11
C GLY A 110 3.64 8.63 -10.19
N GLY A 111 3.16 7.38 -10.25
CA GLY A 111 3.49 6.44 -11.32
C GLY A 111 2.56 6.58 -12.54
N VAL A 112 2.80 5.74 -13.56
CA VAL A 112 1.83 5.56 -14.65
C VAL A 112 0.70 4.69 -14.10
N PHE A 113 -0.28 5.30 -13.43
CA PHE A 113 -1.39 4.61 -12.75
C PHE A 113 -2.07 3.56 -13.63
N GLU A 114 -2.24 3.87 -14.92
CA GLU A 114 -2.83 2.96 -15.90
C GLU A 114 -2.07 1.62 -15.97
N LYS A 115 -0.74 1.61 -15.77
CA LYS A 115 0.02 0.36 -15.69
C LYS A 115 -0.28 -0.42 -14.42
N SER A 116 -0.40 0.23 -13.28
CA SER A 116 -0.74 -0.45 -12.02
C SER A 116 -2.17 -1.00 -12.04
N TRP A 117 -3.10 -0.29 -12.69
CA TRP A 117 -4.48 -0.73 -12.88
C TRP A 117 -4.65 -1.74 -14.02
N ALA A 118 -3.68 -1.81 -14.94
CA ALA A 118 -3.65 -2.75 -16.05
C ALA A 118 -3.17 -4.16 -15.70
N VAL A 119 -3.14 -4.53 -14.44
CA VAL A 119 -2.81 -5.91 -14.07
C VAL A 119 -4.00 -6.81 -14.42
N PRO A 120 -3.81 -7.94 -15.15
CA PRO A 120 -4.89 -8.86 -15.45
C PRO A 120 -5.46 -9.43 -14.16
N LYS A 121 -6.78 -9.61 -14.11
CA LYS A 121 -7.37 -10.32 -12.98
C LYS A 121 -6.83 -11.75 -12.95
N PRO A 122 -6.40 -12.24 -11.77
CA PRO A 122 -5.98 -13.63 -11.66
C PRO A 122 -7.18 -14.56 -11.94
N LYS A 123 -6.91 -15.82 -12.32
CA LYS A 123 -7.97 -16.81 -12.53
C LYS A 123 -8.69 -17.20 -11.23
N LEU A 124 -7.97 -17.15 -10.12
CA LEU A 124 -8.43 -17.49 -8.78
C LEU A 124 -7.90 -16.46 -7.78
N ASP A 125 -8.71 -16.13 -6.80
CA ASP A 125 -8.30 -15.40 -5.61
C ASP A 125 -7.43 -16.30 -4.71
N PRO A 126 -6.32 -15.80 -4.15
CA PRO A 126 -5.42 -16.60 -3.32
C PRO A 126 -6.04 -17.09 -2.00
N ILE A 127 -7.11 -16.46 -1.52
CA ILE A 127 -7.79 -16.79 -0.26
C ILE A 127 -9.15 -17.44 -0.55
N PHE A 128 -9.92 -16.87 -1.48
CA PHE A 128 -11.31 -17.21 -1.73
C PHE A 128 -11.55 -18.04 -3.01
N GLY A 129 -10.51 -18.37 -3.78
CA GLY A 129 -10.66 -19.13 -5.02
C GLY A 129 -11.53 -18.39 -6.04
N ASP A 130 -12.65 -18.98 -6.44
CA ASP A 130 -13.64 -18.39 -7.36
C ASP A 130 -14.84 -17.75 -6.65
N GLY A 131 -14.78 -17.61 -5.32
CA GLY A 131 -15.84 -17.00 -4.50
C GLY A 131 -16.16 -15.55 -4.88
N GLU A 132 -17.43 -15.16 -4.71
CA GLU A 132 -17.96 -13.84 -5.12
C GLU A 132 -17.31 -12.66 -4.39
N GLN A 133 -16.78 -12.89 -3.19
CA GLN A 133 -16.06 -11.91 -2.39
C GLN A 133 -14.55 -11.81 -2.74
N GLY A 134 -14.05 -12.67 -3.63
CA GLY A 134 -12.63 -12.72 -4.00
C GLY A 134 -12.24 -11.63 -5.00
N LEU A 135 -10.94 -11.31 -5.05
CA LEU A 135 -10.31 -10.31 -5.92
C LEU A 135 -10.73 -10.46 -7.39
N VAL A 136 -10.90 -11.70 -7.88
CA VAL A 136 -11.35 -11.98 -9.26
C VAL A 136 -12.66 -11.25 -9.60
N LYS A 137 -13.55 -11.09 -8.62
CA LYS A 137 -14.90 -10.56 -8.78
C LYS A 137 -14.98 -9.08 -8.40
N VAL A 138 -14.27 -8.69 -7.33
CA VAL A 138 -14.36 -7.33 -6.77
C VAL A 138 -13.35 -6.34 -7.37
N TRP A 139 -12.21 -6.81 -7.88
CA TRP A 139 -11.22 -5.93 -8.50
C TRP A 139 -11.79 -5.37 -9.81
N ALA A 140 -11.87 -4.05 -9.99
CA ALA A 140 -12.33 -3.45 -11.24
C ALA A 140 -11.32 -3.70 -12.38
N GLY A 141 -10.13 -3.10 -12.29
CA GLY A 141 -9.03 -3.23 -13.26
C GLY A 141 -9.43 -2.82 -14.68
N ASN A 142 -8.50 -2.89 -15.63
CA ASN A 142 -8.83 -2.72 -17.06
C ASN A 142 -8.63 -4.00 -17.89
N GLY A 143 -8.09 -5.07 -17.28
CA GLY A 143 -7.89 -6.37 -17.93
C GLY A 143 -6.70 -6.46 -18.89
N VAL A 144 -5.79 -5.47 -18.92
CA VAL A 144 -4.85 -5.31 -20.06
C VAL A 144 -3.45 -5.92 -19.93
N THR A 145 -2.90 -6.46 -18.85
CA THR A 145 -1.44 -6.75 -18.79
C THR A 145 -0.58 -5.51 -19.04
N ALA A 146 -0.23 -4.85 -17.96
CA ALA A 146 0.82 -3.85 -17.98
C ALA A 146 2.10 -4.41 -18.62
N LEU A 147 2.65 -3.70 -19.60
CA LEU A 147 4.01 -3.95 -20.10
C LEU A 147 5.00 -3.61 -18.96
N GLY A 148 5.18 -4.56 -18.05
CA GLY A 148 6.18 -4.48 -17.00
C GLY A 148 7.57 -4.46 -17.62
N ARG A 149 8.53 -3.79 -16.95
CA ARG A 149 9.94 -4.07 -17.23
C ARG A 149 10.20 -5.52 -16.83
N LYS A 150 10.63 -6.36 -17.77
CA LYS A 150 11.22 -7.66 -17.41
C LYS A 150 12.46 -7.37 -16.58
N VAL A 151 12.36 -7.55 -15.27
CA VAL A 151 13.52 -7.59 -14.39
C VAL A 151 14.05 -9.03 -14.47
N SER A 152 15.22 -9.19 -15.06
CA SER A 152 15.92 -10.47 -15.03
C SER A 152 16.71 -10.55 -13.74
N PHE A 153 16.92 -11.75 -13.20
CA PHE A 153 17.73 -11.94 -12.01
C PHE A 153 18.95 -12.79 -12.36
N LYS A 154 20.11 -12.44 -11.81
CA LYS A 154 21.33 -13.25 -11.87
C LYS A 154 21.94 -13.30 -10.47
N ASP A 155 22.16 -14.51 -9.97
CA ASP A 155 22.74 -14.77 -8.65
C ASP A 155 22.01 -14.04 -7.50
N GLY A 156 20.67 -14.00 -7.57
CA GLY A 156 19.81 -13.34 -6.59
C GLY A 156 19.69 -11.81 -6.75
N ASN A 157 20.44 -11.20 -7.67
CA ASN A 157 20.41 -9.76 -7.91
C ASN A 157 19.59 -9.41 -9.16
N ALA A 158 18.81 -8.33 -9.08
CA ALA A 158 18.11 -7.78 -10.24
C ALA A 158 19.12 -7.23 -11.27
N ILE A 159 19.00 -7.66 -12.52
CA ILE A 159 19.74 -7.17 -13.69
C ILE A 159 18.76 -6.57 -14.70
N HIS A 160 19.11 -5.41 -15.26
CA HIS A 160 18.31 -4.79 -16.32
C HIS A 160 18.40 -5.63 -17.60
N ALA A 161 17.30 -6.26 -18.02
CA ALA A 161 17.21 -6.86 -19.34
C ALA A 161 17.02 -5.76 -20.41
N PRO A 162 17.78 -5.76 -21.52
CA PRO A 162 17.44 -4.93 -22.66
C PRO A 162 16.07 -5.38 -23.20
N LEU A 163 15.21 -4.41 -23.48
CA LEU A 163 13.89 -4.62 -24.06
C LEU A 163 14.02 -5.51 -25.30
N ALA A 164 13.51 -6.74 -25.26
CA ALA A 164 13.36 -7.52 -26.48
C ALA A 164 12.33 -6.78 -27.36
N PRO A 165 12.63 -6.49 -28.63
CA PRO A 165 11.65 -5.89 -29.53
C PRO A 165 10.50 -6.89 -29.70
N THR A 166 9.29 -6.44 -29.37
CA THR A 166 8.07 -7.21 -29.63
C THR A 166 7.91 -7.34 -31.14
N SER A 167 8.13 -8.54 -31.68
CA SER A 167 7.62 -8.91 -32.99
C SER A 167 6.09 -8.88 -32.92
N LYS A 168 5.47 -8.01 -33.74
CA LYS A 168 4.03 -7.99 -33.95
C LYS A 168 3.54 -9.37 -34.41
N LEU A 169 2.47 -9.86 -33.78
CA LEU A 169 1.40 -10.66 -34.39
C LEU A 169 0.11 -10.36 -33.62
#